data_AF-A0A090MBU8-F1
#
_entry.id   AF-A0A090MBU8-F1
#
_cell.length_a   1.000
_cell.length_b   1.000
_cell.length_c   1.000
_cell.angle_alpha   90.00
_cell.angle_beta   90.00
_cell.angle_gamma   90.00
#
_symmetry.space_group_name_H-M   'P 1'
#
loop_
_entity.id
_entity.type
_entity.pdbx_description
1 polymer ?
#
loop_
_entity_poly.entity_id
_entity_poly.type
_entity_poly.pdbx_seq_one_letter_code
_entity_poly.pdbx_strand_id
1 'polypeptide(L)'
;MDGKKRGEIESWKFAVCGGLAGELLWLLSHPLDVIKSKMQSDGFGNDQKHKTMREAFRQTWRTGGVFALFEGIGPALLRAMPVSAGTFATVEVVRKMLSSGDEMLETLES
;
A
#
# COMPACT_ATOMS: atom_id res chain seq x y z
N MET A 1 -22.16 -21.87 4.04
CA MET A 1 -21.88 -22.45 2.72
C MET A 1 -20.38 -22.61 2.63
N ASP A 2 -19.91 -23.85 2.59
CA ASP A 2 -18.52 -24.33 2.51
C ASP A 2 -17.44 -23.59 3.30
N GLY A 3 -17.29 -23.99 4.57
CA GLY A 3 -16.18 -23.60 5.42
C GLY A 3 -14.92 -24.40 5.10
N LYS A 4 -14.10 -23.92 4.17
CA LYS A 4 -12.72 -24.41 3.98
C LYS A 4 -11.95 -24.32 5.31
N LYS A 5 -11.35 -25.44 5.75
CA LYS A 5 -10.50 -25.51 6.95
C LYS A 5 -9.38 -24.47 6.84
N ARG A 6 -9.16 -23.73 7.93
CA ARG A 6 -8.18 -22.61 8.05
C ARG A 6 -6.71 -23.00 7.79
N GLY A 7 -6.42 -24.29 7.58
CA GLY A 7 -5.08 -24.83 7.33
C GLY A 7 -4.68 -25.05 5.86
N GLU A 8 -5.58 -24.88 4.88
CA GLU A 8 -5.28 -25.14 3.45
C GLU A 8 -5.06 -23.88 2.59
N ILE A 9 -5.12 -22.69 3.18
CA ILE A 9 -4.86 -21.45 2.43
C ILE A 9 -3.36 -21.18 2.46
N GLU A 10 -2.73 -21.48 1.33
CA GLU A 10 -1.39 -21.02 0.96
C GLU A 10 -1.08 -19.61 1.51
N SER A 11 -0.12 -19.49 2.44
CA SER A 11 0.29 -18.23 3.07
C SER A 11 0.72 -17.14 2.08
N TRP A 12 1.11 -17.48 0.85
CA TRP A 12 1.35 -16.48 -0.20
C TRP A 12 0.04 -15.75 -0.55
N LYS A 13 -1.10 -16.45 -0.60
CA LYS A 13 -2.41 -15.81 -0.83
C LYS A 13 -2.75 -14.83 0.29
N PHE A 14 -2.48 -15.20 1.54
CA PHE A 14 -2.67 -14.29 2.68
C PHE A 14 -1.78 -13.05 2.62
N ALA A 15 -0.47 -13.24 2.34
CA ALA A 15 0.46 -12.13 2.23
C ALA A 15 0.05 -11.14 1.12
N VAL A 16 -0.45 -11.67 0.01
CA VAL A 16 -0.84 -10.90 -1.17
C VAL A 16 -2.16 -10.17 -0.94
N CYS A 17 -3.17 -10.87 -0.42
CA CYS A 17 -4.42 -10.24 -0.04
C CYS A 17 -4.21 -9.16 1.02
N GLY A 18 -3.31 -9.40 1.99
CA GLY A 18 -2.92 -8.41 2.99
C GLY A 18 -2.21 -7.19 2.37
N GLY A 19 -1.26 -7.42 1.46
CA GLY A 19 -0.57 -6.36 0.73
C GLY A 19 -1.51 -5.52 -0.12
N LEU A 20 -2.39 -6.16 -0.91
CA LEU A 20 -3.40 -5.47 -1.72
C LEU A 20 -4.40 -4.70 -0.86
N ALA A 21 -4.84 -5.27 0.27
CA ALA A 21 -5.72 -4.57 1.21
C ALA A 21 -5.03 -3.33 1.80
N GLY A 22 -3.74 -3.40 2.11
CA GLY A 22 -2.94 -2.26 2.57
C GLY A 22 -2.82 -1.16 1.52
N GLU A 23 -2.51 -1.52 0.28
CA GLU A 23 -2.44 -0.56 -0.84
C GLU A 23 -3.80 0.09 -1.13
N LEU A 24 -4.91 -0.66 -1.05
CA LEU A 24 -6.26 -0.10 -1.17
C LEU A 24 -6.59 0.87 -0.03
N LEU A 25 -6.21 0.54 1.21
CA LEU A 25 -6.38 1.42 2.36
C LEU A 25 -5.55 2.71 2.20
N TRP A 26 -4.33 2.59 1.66
CA TRP A 26 -3.49 3.73 1.34
C TRP A 26 -4.13 4.60 0.25
N LEU A 27 -4.69 4.02 -0.81
CA LEU A 27 -5.40 4.76 -1.85
C LEU A 27 -6.59 5.57 -1.30
N LEU A 28 -7.31 5.03 -0.31
CA LEU A 28 -8.40 5.78 0.37
C LEU A 28 -7.86 6.97 1.18
N SER A 29 -6.65 6.87 1.70
CA SER A 29 -5.99 7.92 2.49
C SER A 29 -5.22 8.94 1.62
N HIS A 30 -4.91 8.57 0.38
CA HIS A 30 -4.13 9.36 -0.58
C HIS A 30 -4.63 10.79 -0.80
N PRO A 31 -5.95 11.10 -0.85
CA PRO A 31 -6.43 12.47 -0.98
C PRO A 31 -5.94 13.39 0.16
N LEU A 32 -5.85 12.86 1.38
CA LEU A 32 -5.35 13.64 2.52
C LEU A 32 -3.85 13.91 2.39
N ASP A 33 -3.09 12.94 1.90
CA ASP A 33 -1.65 13.07 1.64
C ASP A 33 -1.36 14.10 0.56
N VAL A 34 -2.15 14.13 -0.52
CA VAL A 34 -2.03 15.13 -1.60
C VAL A 34 -2.30 16.53 -1.08
N ILE A 35 -3.37 16.73 -0.30
CA ILE A 35 -3.66 18.04 0.29
C ILE A 35 -2.55 18.48 1.25
N LYS A 36 -2.06 17.57 2.08
CA LYS A 36 -0.95 17.85 2.99
C LYS A 36 0.32 18.22 2.23
N SER A 37 0.65 17.49 1.16
CA SER A 37 1.82 17.76 0.33
C SER A 37 1.72 19.11 -0.38
N LYS A 38 0.54 19.47 -0.90
CA LYS A 38 0.28 20.80 -1.49
C LYS A 38 0.45 21.92 -0.46
N MET A 39 -0.07 21.74 0.75
CA MET A 39 0.11 22.71 1.84
C MET A 39 1.57 22.84 2.29
N GLN A 40 2.33 21.74 2.32
CA GLN A 40 3.75 21.75 2.70
C GLN A 40 4.64 22.35 1.60
N SER A 41 4.22 22.24 0.34
CA SER A 41 4.93 22.81 -0.81
C SER A 41 4.64 24.30 -1.00
N ASP A 42 3.50 24.77 -0.48
CA ASP A 42 3.09 26.16 -0.49
C ASP A 42 3.75 26.89 0.68
N GLY A 43 4.94 27.44 0.41
CA GLY A 43 5.90 27.96 1.39
C GLY A 43 5.31 28.90 2.45
N PHE A 44 6.03 29.09 3.57
CA PHE A 44 5.51 29.80 4.74
C PHE A 44 5.51 31.33 4.57
N GLY A 45 4.41 32.00 4.92
CA GLY A 45 4.33 33.47 4.91
C GLY A 45 2.96 34.03 4.53
N ASN A 46 2.88 35.34 4.31
CA ASN A 46 1.63 36.03 3.94
C ASN A 46 1.12 35.63 2.53
N ASP A 47 2.01 35.10 1.69
CA ASP A 47 1.74 34.60 0.33
C ASP A 47 1.27 33.14 0.27
N GLN A 48 1.00 32.49 1.41
CA GLN A 48 0.40 31.15 1.41
C GLN A 48 -0.97 31.17 0.71
N LYS A 49 -1.07 30.40 -0.38
CA LYS A 49 -2.33 30.12 -1.08
C LYS A 49 -3.22 29.17 -0.27
N HIS A 50 -2.63 28.34 0.58
CA HIS A 50 -3.32 27.30 1.36
C HIS A 50 -3.21 27.54 2.86
N LYS A 51 -3.92 28.55 3.39
CA LYS A 51 -3.89 28.89 4.83
C LYS A 51 -4.54 27.83 5.72
N THR A 52 -5.48 27.06 5.17
CA THR A 52 -6.17 25.98 5.89
C THR A 52 -6.36 24.75 5.01
N MET A 53 -6.42 23.57 5.65
CA MET A 53 -6.65 22.30 4.96
C MET A 53 -7.98 22.26 4.20
N ARG A 54 -9.02 22.92 4.72
CA ARG A 54 -10.33 23.04 4.07
C ARG A 54 -10.25 23.88 2.79
N GLU A 55 -9.46 24.94 2.79
CA GLU A 55 -9.26 25.80 1.63
C GLU A 55 -8.47 25.08 0.55
N ALA A 56 -7.39 24.39 0.93
CA ALA A 56 -6.61 23.54 0.03
C ALA A 56 -7.45 22.43 -0.61
N PHE A 57 -8.29 21.76 0.18
CA PHE A 57 -9.22 20.76 -0.33
C PHE A 57 -10.22 21.36 -1.32
N ARG A 58 -10.86 22.48 -0.95
CA ARG A 58 -11.84 23.16 -1.81
C ARG A 58 -11.21 23.64 -3.11
N GLN A 59 -10.00 24.19 -3.06
CA GLN A 59 -9.30 24.68 -4.23
C GLN A 59 -8.88 23.53 -5.14
N THR A 60 -8.30 22.46 -4.59
CA THR A 60 -7.96 21.24 -5.33
C THR A 60 -9.19 20.62 -6.01
N TRP A 61 -10.31 20.54 -5.29
CA TRP A 61 -11.57 20.06 -5.84
C TRP A 61 -12.10 20.94 -6.98
N ARG A 62 -11.94 22.27 -6.91
CA ARG A 62 -12.35 23.20 -7.99
C ARG A 62 -11.44 23.13 -9.21
N THR A 63 -10.16 22.80 -9.04
CA THR A 63 -9.20 22.73 -10.15
C THR A 63 -9.45 21.53 -11.07
N GLY A 64 -9.77 20.36 -10.51
CA GLY A 64 -9.92 19.14 -11.31
C GLY A 64 -10.74 18.03 -10.66
N GLY A 65 -11.54 18.36 -9.63
CA GLY A 65 -12.41 17.41 -8.93
C GLY A 65 -11.64 16.25 -8.31
N VAL A 66 -12.20 15.04 -8.46
CA VAL A 66 -11.64 13.80 -7.90
C VAL A 66 -10.27 13.49 -8.50
N PHE A 67 -10.04 13.75 -9.78
CA PHE A 67 -8.74 13.47 -10.42
C PHE A 67 -7.60 14.33 -9.84
N ALA A 68 -7.88 15.56 -9.43
CA ALA A 68 -6.89 16.43 -8.79
C ALA A 68 -6.49 15.96 -7.36
N LEU A 69 -7.32 15.12 -6.71
CA LEU A 69 -7.01 14.48 -5.43
C LEU A 69 -6.20 13.19 -5.59
N PHE A 70 -6.15 12.64 -6.80
CA PHE A 70 -5.36 11.47 -7.16
C PHE A 70 -4.21 11.82 -8.12
N GLU A 71 -3.88 13.11 -8.19
CA GLU A 71 -2.74 13.62 -8.96
C GLU A 71 -1.45 12.99 -8.40
N GLY A 72 -0.74 12.23 -9.23
CA GLY A 72 0.43 11.44 -8.80
C GLY A 72 0.18 9.94 -8.57
N ILE A 73 -1.05 9.44 -8.78
CA ILE A 73 -1.35 8.00 -8.74
C ILE A 73 -0.51 7.20 -9.75
N GLY A 74 -0.25 7.74 -10.94
CA GLY A 74 0.50 7.04 -11.99
C GLY A 74 1.90 6.60 -11.53
N PRO A 75 2.75 7.53 -11.06
CA PRO A 75 4.03 7.19 -10.43
C PRO A 75 3.89 6.24 -9.22
N ALA A 76 2.85 6.40 -8.41
CA ALA A 76 2.63 5.53 -7.25
C ALA A 76 2.29 4.09 -7.65
N LEU A 77 1.44 3.90 -8.66
CA LEU A 77 1.12 2.58 -9.23
C LEU A 77 2.33 1.95 -9.93
N LEU A 78 3.12 2.77 -10.64
CA LEU A 78 4.36 2.31 -11.25
C LEU A 78 5.36 1.80 -10.19
N ARG A 79 5.45 2.48 -9.03
CA ARG A 79 6.21 2.03 -7.87
C ARG A 79 5.59 0.79 -7.19
N ALA A 80 4.26 0.71 -7.15
CA ALA A 80 3.55 -0.40 -6.49
C ALA A 80 3.78 -1.75 -7.20
N MET A 81 4.02 -1.75 -8.51
CA MET A 81 4.30 -2.97 -9.27
C MET A 81 5.59 -3.69 -8.80
N PRO A 82 6.77 -3.06 -8.77
CA PRO A 82 7.99 -3.64 -8.19
C PRO A 82 7.84 -4.00 -6.72
N VAL A 83 7.17 -3.15 -5.93
CA VAL A 83 6.97 -3.41 -4.50
C VAL A 83 6.18 -4.69 -4.29
N SER A 84 5.07 -4.84 -5.02
CA SER A 84 4.28 -6.07 -5.01
C SER A 84 5.14 -7.26 -5.41
N ALA A 85 5.81 -7.21 -6.57
CA ALA A 85 6.68 -8.29 -7.05
C ALA A 85 7.76 -8.70 -6.01
N GLY A 86 8.40 -7.71 -5.37
CA GLY A 86 9.38 -7.93 -4.31
C GLY A 86 8.76 -8.56 -3.05
N THR A 87 7.57 -8.14 -2.64
CA THR A 87 6.83 -8.76 -1.53
C THR A 87 6.55 -10.23 -1.80
N PHE A 88 6.05 -10.56 -3.00
CA PHE A 88 5.80 -11.96 -3.39
C PHE A 88 7.09 -12.78 -3.38
N ALA A 89 8.16 -12.29 -4.00
CA ALA A 89 9.45 -12.98 -4.05
C ALA A 89 10.02 -13.21 -2.64
N THR A 90 9.95 -12.20 -1.76
CA THR A 90 10.41 -12.31 -0.37
C THR A 90 9.61 -13.35 0.40
N VAL A 91 8.28 -13.33 0.26
CA VAL A 91 7.39 -14.31 0.91
C VAL A 91 7.70 -15.71 0.43
N GLU A 92 7.96 -15.92 -0.86
CA GLU A 92 8.32 -17.23 -1.40
C GLU A 92 9.66 -17.74 -0.84
N VAL A 93 10.70 -16.89 -0.81
CA VAL A 93 12.02 -17.25 -0.27
C VAL A 93 11.93 -17.62 1.20
N VAL A 94 11.28 -16.79 2.02
CA VAL A 94 11.13 -17.04 3.46
C VAL A 94 10.37 -18.33 3.72
N ARG A 95 9.30 -18.60 2.96
CA ARG A 95 8.52 -19.83 3.12
C ARG A 95 9.33 -21.07 2.77
N LYS A 96 10.15 -21.03 1.70
CA LYS A 96 11.06 -22.14 1.35
C LYS A 96 12.11 -22.39 2.44
N MET A 97 12.69 -21.33 3.00
CA MET A 97 13.69 -21.48 4.08
C MET A 97 13.09 -22.11 5.33
N LEU A 98 11.87 -21.71 5.70
CA LEU A 98 11.16 -22.28 6.86
C LEU A 98 10.77 -23.74 6.62
N SER A 99 10.26 -24.10 5.44
CA SER A 99 9.89 -25.49 5.14
C SER A 99 11.10 -26.42 5.07
N SER A 100 12.23 -25.98 4.51
CA SER A 100 13.44 -26.79 4.44
C SER A 100 14.10 -27.00 5.82
N GLY A 101 13.92 -26.08 6.76
CA GLY A 101 14.35 -26.28 8.14
C GLY A 101 13.53 -27.34 8.88
N ASP A 102 12.24 -27.43 8.58
CA ASP A 102 11.31 -28.41 9.15
C ASP A 102 11.63 -29.83 8.68
N GLU A 103 11.84 -30.02 7.36
CA GLU A 103 12.24 -31.33 6.78
C GLU A 103 13.59 -31.83 7.33
N MET A 104 14.53 -30.93 7.61
CA MET A 104 15.85 -31.30 8.15
C MET A 104 15.77 -31.75 9.61
N LEU A 105 14.86 -31.19 10.41
CA LEU A 105 14.67 -31.61 11.81
C LEU A 105 13.96 -32.97 11.88
N GLU A 106 12.94 -33.21 11.06
CA GLU A 106 12.30 -34.54 10.98
C GLU A 106 13.28 -35.65 10.55
N THR A 107 14.23 -35.34 9.65
CA THR A 107 15.26 -36.31 9.21
C THR A 107 16.30 -36.61 10.30
N LEU A 108 16.50 -35.71 11.27
CA LEU A 108 17.42 -35.93 12.40
C LEU A 108 16.74 -36.59 13.60
N GLU A 109 15.40 -36.50 13.69
CA GLU A 109 14.59 -37.18 14.71
C GLU A 109 14.15 -38.60 14.30
N SER A 110 14.30 -38.98 13.02
CA SER A 110 14.02 -40.33 12.47
C SER A 110 15.28 -41.21 12.36
#